data_AF-A0A3S4IMV5-F1
#
_entry.id   AF-A0A3S4IMV5-F1
#
_cell.length_a   1.000
_cell.length_b   1.000
_cell.length_c   1.000
_cell.angle_alpha   90.00
_cell.angle_beta   90.00
_cell.angle_gamma   90.00
#
_symmetry.space_group_name_H-M   'P 1'
#
loop_
_entity.id
_entity.type
_entity.pdbx_description
1 polymer ?
#
loop_
_entity_poly.entity_id
_entity_poly.type
_entity_poly.pdbx_seq_one_letter_code
_entity_poly.pdbx_strand_id
1 'polypeptide(L)'
;MTRPASLIPSVFECLELDNLMETAYATAVSANFRTESRGAHSRFDFPERDDANWLCHTLYQPQTESMTRRSVNMEPKLRPAFPPKIRTY
;
A
#
# COMPACT_ATOMS: atom_id res chain seq x y z
N MET A 1 -27.15 39.09 -16.72
CA MET A 1 -26.85 37.78 -17.35
C MET A 1 -25.84 37.06 -16.46
N THR A 2 -26.28 36.57 -15.30
CA THR A 2 -25.44 35.84 -14.34
C THR A 2 -25.60 34.34 -14.63
N ARG A 3 -24.56 33.71 -15.21
CA ARG A 3 -24.56 32.26 -15.36
C ARG A 3 -24.64 31.64 -13.96
N PRO A 4 -25.49 30.63 -13.73
CA PRO A 4 -25.53 29.94 -12.45
C PRO A 4 -24.16 29.31 -12.20
N ALA A 5 -23.72 29.26 -10.93
CA ALA A 5 -22.51 28.58 -10.48
C ALA A 5 -22.65 27.04 -10.58
N SER A 6 -23.22 26.54 -11.68
CA SER A 6 -23.43 25.12 -11.95
C SER A 6 -22.12 24.52 -12.47
N LEU A 7 -21.48 23.72 -11.62
CA LEU A 7 -20.36 22.82 -11.90
C LEU A 7 -19.22 23.45 -12.71
N ILE A 8 -18.17 23.91 -12.02
CA ILE A 8 -16.87 24.18 -12.64
C ILE A 8 -16.07 22.86 -12.59
N PRO A 9 -15.85 22.16 -13.72
CA PRO A 9 -15.16 20.85 -13.73
C PRO A 9 -13.76 20.92 -13.10
N SER A 10 -13.07 22.04 -13.29
CA SER A 10 -11.72 22.24 -12.77
C SER A 10 -11.65 22.21 -11.23
N VAL A 11 -12.71 22.55 -10.51
CA VAL A 11 -12.71 22.48 -9.04
C VAL A 11 -12.79 21.02 -8.57
N PHE A 12 -13.56 20.19 -9.28
CA PHE A 12 -13.68 18.77 -8.97
C PHE A 12 -12.37 18.03 -9.26
N GLU A 13 -11.77 18.30 -10.44
CA GLU A 13 -10.46 17.74 -10.82
C GLU A 13 -9.35 18.14 -9.83
N CYS A 14 -9.37 19.38 -9.31
CA CYS A 14 -8.42 19.79 -8.27
C CYS A 14 -8.60 18.98 -6.96
N LEU A 15 -9.84 18.73 -6.52
CA LEU A 15 -10.08 17.89 -5.33
C LEU A 15 -9.68 16.43 -5.56
N GLU A 16 -9.84 15.91 -6.78
CA GLU A 16 -9.34 14.59 -7.15
C GLU A 16 -7.81 14.53 -7.12
N LEU A 17 -7.15 15.59 -7.60
CA LEU A 17 -5.69 15.70 -7.59
C LEU A 17 -5.11 15.63 -6.18
N ASP A 18 -5.75 16.27 -5.19
CA ASP A 18 -5.32 16.19 -3.79
C ASP A 18 -5.36 14.73 -3.27
N ASN A 19 -6.42 13.99 -3.58
CA ASN A 19 -6.53 12.58 -3.21
C ASN A 19 -5.50 11.70 -3.93
N LEU A 20 -5.22 12.01 -5.21
CA LEU A 20 -4.18 11.32 -5.97
C LEU A 20 -2.80 11.54 -5.36
N MET A 21 -2.50 12.75 -4.89
CA MET A 21 -1.23 13.08 -4.26
C MET A 21 -1.05 12.29 -2.94
N GLU A 22 -2.05 12.30 -2.06
CA GLU A 22 -2.01 11.53 -0.81
C GLU A 22 -1.80 10.03 -1.06
N THR A 23 -2.51 9.49 -2.07
CA THR A 23 -2.38 8.09 -2.46
C THR A 23 -0.98 7.78 -3.00
N ALA A 24 -0.44 8.65 -3.86
CA ALA A 24 0.89 8.50 -4.44
C ALA A 24 1.98 8.56 -3.36
N TYR A 25 1.89 9.51 -2.44
CA TYR A 25 2.85 9.67 -1.36
C TYR A 25 2.86 8.47 -0.41
N ALA A 26 1.69 8.05 0.08
CA ALA A 26 1.58 6.87 0.95
C ALA A 26 2.13 5.61 0.26
N THR A 27 1.92 5.47 -1.06
CA THR A 27 2.47 4.38 -1.87
C THR A 27 4.00 4.44 -1.93
N ALA A 28 4.57 5.61 -2.23
CA ALA A 28 6.01 5.79 -2.33
C ALA A 28 6.73 5.53 -1.00
N VAL A 29 6.22 6.08 0.10
CA VAL A 29 6.77 5.86 1.44
C VAL A 29 6.69 4.38 1.83
N SER A 30 5.55 3.73 1.56
CA SER A 30 5.38 2.30 1.83
C SER A 30 6.33 1.40 1.01
N ALA A 31 6.54 1.74 -0.27
CA ALA A 31 7.44 1.01 -1.14
C ALA A 31 8.90 1.14 -0.69
N ASN A 32 9.31 2.33 -0.25
CA ASN A 32 10.66 2.55 0.28
C ASN A 32 10.89 1.81 1.61
N PHE A 33 9.88 1.80 2.49
CA PHE A 33 9.93 1.11 3.78
C PHE A 33 10.06 -0.42 3.66
N ARG A 34 9.37 -1.04 2.70
CA ARG A 34 9.45 -2.50 2.48
C ARG A 34 10.74 -2.87 1.73
N THR A 35 11.70 -3.42 2.46
CA THR A 35 13.01 -3.87 1.94
C THR A 35 13.05 -5.38 1.66
N GLU A 36 12.09 -5.84 0.84
CA GLU A 36 12.05 -7.20 0.27
C GLU A 36 11.40 -7.14 -1.12
N SER A 37 11.38 -8.27 -1.83
CA SER A 37 10.53 -8.45 -3.02
C SER A 37 9.43 -9.49 -2.77
N ARG A 38 8.17 -9.10 -2.98
CA ARG A 38 7.00 -9.97 -2.78
C ARG A 38 5.85 -9.61 -3.72
N GLY A 39 5.50 -10.54 -4.60
CA GLY A 39 4.36 -10.38 -5.51
C GLY A 39 4.63 -9.26 -6.52
N ALA A 40 3.82 -8.19 -6.48
CA ALA A 40 3.95 -7.04 -7.38
C ALA A 40 5.00 -6.01 -6.92
N HIS A 41 5.41 -6.05 -5.65
CA HIS A 41 6.50 -5.21 -5.13
C HIS A 41 7.84 -5.92 -5.39
N SER A 42 8.68 -5.35 -6.25
CA SER A 42 9.97 -5.93 -6.65
C SER A 42 11.05 -4.86 -6.61
N ARG A 43 12.18 -5.21 -6.02
CA ARG A 43 13.31 -4.33 -5.75
C ARG A 43 14.61 -4.99 -6.16
N PHE A 44 15.45 -4.28 -6.90
CA PHE A 44 16.77 -4.79 -7.32
C PHE A 44 17.77 -4.89 -6.17
N ASP A 45 17.67 -4.00 -5.19
CA ASP A 45 18.52 -3.98 -3.99
C ASP A 45 18.08 -5.02 -2.93
N PHE A 46 16.83 -5.48 -2.99
CA PHE A 46 16.28 -6.56 -2.14
C PHE A 46 15.47 -7.57 -2.98
N PRO A 47 16.13 -8.40 -3.80
CA PRO A 47 15.45 -9.24 -4.80
C PRO A 47 14.71 -10.43 -4.22
N GLU A 48 15.08 -10.86 -3.01
CA GLU A 48 14.53 -12.05 -2.37
C GLU A 48 13.32 -11.73 -1.50
N ARG A 49 12.49 -12.76 -1.28
CA ARG A 49 11.36 -12.71 -0.35
C ARG A 49 11.85 -12.97 1.07
N ASP A 50 11.46 -12.14 2.02
CA ASP A 50 11.88 -12.24 3.42
C ASP A 50 10.67 -12.52 4.33
N ASP A 51 10.39 -13.80 4.56
CA ASP A 51 9.29 -14.22 5.44
C ASP A 51 9.61 -13.99 6.93
N ALA A 52 10.87 -13.79 7.32
CA ALA A 52 11.25 -13.59 8.72
C ALA A 52 10.93 -12.16 9.19
N ASN A 53 11.22 -11.15 8.36
CA ASN A 53 10.99 -9.75 8.72
C ASN A 53 9.72 -9.14 8.12
N TRP A 54 9.26 -9.67 6.97
CA TRP A 54 8.26 -9.02 6.11
C TRP A 54 7.01 -9.85 5.79
N LEU A 55 6.79 -10.97 6.49
CA LEU A 55 5.50 -11.67 6.50
C LEU A 55 4.45 -10.90 7.33
N CYS A 56 4.18 -9.67 6.91
CA CYS A 56 3.31 -8.70 7.55
C CYS A 56 2.72 -7.73 6.51
N HIS A 57 1.66 -7.02 6.93
CA HIS A 57 1.16 -5.86 6.21
C HIS A 57 2.00 -4.63 6.58
N THR A 58 2.25 -3.77 5.60
CA THR A 58 2.75 -2.41 5.80
C THR A 58 1.57 -1.48 5.99
N LEU A 59 1.64 -0.60 6.99
CA LEU A 59 0.60 0.39 7.29
C LEU A 59 1.23 1.77 7.34
N TYR A 60 0.69 2.69 6.55
CA TYR A 60 0.99 4.11 6.61
C TYR A 60 0.10 4.78 7.66
N GLN A 61 0.67 5.61 8.52
CA GLN A 61 -0.04 6.37 9.55
C GLN A 61 -0.11 7.86 9.16
N PRO A 62 -1.24 8.36 8.63
CA PRO A 62 -1.32 9.72 8.12
C PRO A 62 -1.01 10.80 9.15
N GLN A 63 -1.30 10.57 10.44
CA GLN A 63 -1.09 11.56 11.49
C GLN A 63 0.39 11.82 11.78
N THR A 64 1.27 10.85 11.49
CA THR A 64 2.71 10.94 11.77
C THR A 64 3.56 10.79 10.51
N GLU A 65 2.92 10.59 9.36
CA GLU A 65 3.53 10.22 8.08
C GLU A 65 4.53 9.05 8.19
N SER A 66 4.31 8.16 9.16
CA SER A 66 5.24 7.08 9.49
C SER A 66 4.71 5.70 9.10
N MET A 67 5.63 4.75 8.91
CA MET A 67 5.29 3.38 8.56
C MET A 67 5.33 2.46 9.79
N THR A 68 4.37 1.54 9.85
CA THR A 68 4.35 0.45 10.82
C THR A 68 3.99 -0.88 10.15
N ARG A 69 4.06 -1.96 10.93
CA ARG A 69 3.78 -3.33 10.49
C ARG A 69 2.58 -3.89 11.25
N ARG A 70 1.73 -4.66 10.57
CA ARG A 70 0.63 -5.43 11.17
C ARG A 70 0.73 -6.90 10.80
N SER A 71 0.50 -7.77 11.77
CA SER A 71 0.53 -9.22 11.57
C SER A 71 -0.49 -9.68 10.53
N VAL A 72 -0.09 -10.64 9.69
CA VAL A 72 -1.01 -11.40 8.82
C VAL A 72 -1.73 -12.44 9.68
N ASN A 73 -3.04 -12.63 9.45
CA ASN A 73 -3.76 -13.73 10.08
C ASN A 73 -3.41 -15.05 9.39
N MET A 74 -2.88 -16.00 10.15
CA MET A 74 -2.54 -17.36 9.70
C MET A 74 -3.34 -18.41 10.49
N GLU A 75 -4.57 -18.08 10.93
CA GLU A 75 -5.41 -18.96 11.76
C GLU A 75 -6.80 -19.13 11.15
N PRO A 76 -6.93 -19.92 10.06
CA PRO A 76 -8.24 -20.26 9.52
C PRO A 76 -9.02 -21.13 10.51
N LYS A 77 -10.35 -21.01 10.52
CA LYS A 77 -11.20 -21.74 11.48
C LYS A 77 -11.56 -23.17 11.06
N LEU A 78 -11.74 -23.41 9.76
CA LEU A 78 -12.28 -24.67 9.23
C LEU A 78 -11.20 -25.63 8.71
N ARG A 79 -9.97 -25.16 8.59
CA ARG A 79 -8.86 -25.94 8.01
C ARG A 79 -7.52 -25.42 8.53
N PRO A 80 -6.47 -26.25 8.54
CA PRO A 80 -5.12 -25.79 8.85
C PRO A 80 -4.68 -24.65 7.94
N ALA A 81 -3.78 -23.81 8.46
CA ALA A 81 -3.15 -22.74 7.71
C ALA A 81 -2.19 -23.29 6.65
N PHE A 82 -1.99 -22.53 5.58
CA PHE A 82 -0.99 -22.85 4.57
C PHE A 82 0.35 -22.24 5.00
N PRO A 83 1.39 -23.06 5.20
CA PRO A 83 2.70 -22.53 5.54
C PRO A 83 3.27 -21.73 4.35
N PRO A 84 3.98 -20.62 4.62
CA PRO A 84 4.72 -19.92 3.58
C PRO A 84 5.72 -20.87 2.91
N LYS A 85 5.65 -20.96 1.59
CA LYS A 85 6.58 -21.74 0.76
C LYS A 85 7.04 -20.92 -0.44
N ILE A 86 8.15 -21.30 -1.05
CA ILE A 86 8.63 -20.65 -2.28
C ILE A 86 7.52 -20.75 -3.33
N ARG A 87 7.23 -19.63 -4.01
CA ARG A 87 6.18 -19.52 -5.03
C ARG A 87 6.82 -19.62 -6.40
N THR A 88 6.70 -20.77 -7.04
CA THR A 88 7.03 -21.02 -8.44
C THR A 88 5.75 -21.35 -9.21
N TYR A 89 5.71 -21.00 -10.49
CA TYR A 89 4.56 -21.17 -11.37
C TYR A 89 4.75 -22.31 -12.37
#